data_AF-A0A522VR78-F1
#
_entry.id   AF-A0A522VR78-F1
#
_cell.length_a   1.000
_cell.length_b   1.000
_cell.length_c   1.000
_cell.angle_alpha   90.00
_cell.angle_beta   90.00
_cell.angle_gamma   90.00
#
_symmetry.space_group_name_H-M   'P 1'
#
loop_
_entity.id
_entity.type
_entity.pdbx_description
1 polymer ?
#
loop_
_entity_poly.entity_id
_entity_poly.type
_entity_poly.pdbx_seq_one_letter_code
_entity_poly.pdbx_strand_id
1 'polypeptide(L)'
;MSTLYRYVLPVEETHWKFQGRSDTTFTWDYDARSDDLLKLYAKGKQQQWDAESRIDWSLEVDPEDPMQVDDSVVPLFGTPL
;
A
#
# COMPACT_ATOMS: atom_id res chain seq x y z
N MET A 1 3.57 0.31 -24.51
CA MET A 1 3.66 -1.03 -25.14
C MET A 1 2.91 -2.00 -24.25
N SER A 2 1.87 -2.66 -24.78
CA SER A 2 0.99 -3.57 -24.01
C SER A 2 1.59 -4.98 -23.96
N THR A 3 1.62 -5.58 -22.77
CA THR A 3 2.09 -6.96 -22.56
C THR A 3 1.04 -7.94 -23.07
N LEU A 4 1.26 -8.51 -24.25
CA LEU A 4 0.48 -9.65 -24.75
C LEU A 4 0.88 -10.89 -23.96
N TYR A 5 -0.06 -11.46 -23.19
CA TYR A 5 0.13 -12.75 -22.54
C TYR A 5 0.27 -13.84 -23.61
N ARG A 6 1.50 -14.32 -23.82
CA ARG A 6 1.77 -15.48 -24.68
C ARG A 6 1.48 -16.76 -23.89
N TYR A 7 0.31 -17.33 -24.09
CA TYR A 7 0.05 -18.71 -23.70
C TYR A 7 0.85 -19.66 -24.60
N VAL A 8 1.29 -20.79 -24.04
CA VAL A 8 2.09 -21.81 -24.77
C VAL A 8 1.28 -22.44 -25.91
N LEU A 9 -0.05 -22.38 -25.84
CA LEU A 9 -0.98 -22.78 -26.90
C LEU A 9 -2.06 -21.70 -27.08
N PRO A 10 -2.52 -21.42 -28.31
CA PRO A 10 -3.62 -20.50 -28.58
C PRO A 10 -4.89 -20.89 -27.80
N VAL A 11 -5.59 -19.90 -27.24
CA VAL A 11 -6.83 -20.13 -26.47
C VAL A 11 -7.91 -20.76 -27.37
N GLU A 12 -7.92 -20.34 -28.63
CA GLU A 12 -8.81 -20.81 -29.69
C GLU A 12 -8.58 -22.30 -30.02
N GLU A 13 -7.35 -22.81 -29.87
CA GLU A 13 -7.03 -24.22 -30.14
C GLU A 13 -7.35 -25.12 -28.95
N THR A 14 -7.16 -24.61 -27.73
CA THR A 14 -7.30 -25.44 -26.53
C THR A 14 -8.76 -25.60 -26.11
N HIS A 15 -9.62 -24.61 -26.34
CA HIS A 15 -11.02 -24.60 -25.89
C HIS A 15 -11.21 -24.99 -24.42
N TRP A 16 -10.22 -24.71 -23.56
CA TRP A 16 -10.26 -25.11 -22.16
C TRP A 16 -11.44 -24.43 -21.47
N LYS A 17 -12.45 -25.24 -21.13
CA LYS A 17 -13.57 -24.85 -20.28
C LYS A 17 -13.39 -25.52 -18.94
N PHE A 18 -13.06 -24.74 -17.92
CA PHE A 18 -13.16 -25.22 -16.54
C PHE A 18 -14.48 -24.75 -15.95
N GLN A 19 -15.13 -25.62 -15.18
CA GLN A 19 -16.31 -25.25 -14.42
C GLN A 19 -15.84 -24.39 -13.24
N GLY A 20 -15.77 -23.07 -13.45
CA GLY A 20 -15.27 -22.09 -12.48
C GLY A 20 -16.20 -21.87 -11.30
N ARG A 21 -16.48 -22.92 -10.53
CA ARG A 21 -17.23 -22.81 -9.27
C ARG A 21 -16.23 -22.49 -8.17
N SER A 22 -16.15 -21.21 -7.78
CA SER A 22 -15.35 -20.77 -6.63
C SER A 22 -16.25 -20.39 -5.46
N ASP A 23 -16.00 -20.98 -4.30
CA ASP A 23 -16.63 -20.57 -3.06
C ASP A 23 -15.83 -19.38 -2.49
N THR A 24 -16.51 -18.26 -2.25
CA THR A 24 -15.91 -17.08 -1.61
C THR A 24 -16.31 -17.08 -0.15
N THR A 25 -15.32 -17.06 0.76
CA THR A 25 -15.54 -16.97 2.20
C THR A 25 -14.84 -15.74 2.73
N PHE A 26 -15.57 -14.92 3.49
CA PHE A 26 -14.99 -13.81 4.23
C PHE A 26 -14.42 -14.34 5.54
N THR A 27 -13.19 -13.96 5.85
CA THR A 27 -12.55 -14.22 7.14
C THR A 27 -12.22 -12.89 7.80
N TRP A 28 -12.37 -12.83 9.11
CA TRP A 28 -11.93 -11.73 9.96
C TRP A 28 -10.69 -12.15 10.76
N ASP A 29 -9.83 -12.92 10.10
CA ASP A 29 -8.51 -13.22 10.61
C ASP A 29 -7.51 -12.29 9.93
N TYR A 30 -6.90 -11.45 10.74
CA TYR A 30 -5.91 -10.45 10.33
C TYR A 30 -4.48 -10.94 10.55
N ASP A 31 -4.29 -12.16 11.07
CA ASP A 31 -2.97 -12.74 11.23
C ASP A 31 -2.33 -13.02 9.87
N ALA A 32 -1.03 -12.79 9.80
CA ALA A 32 -0.29 -12.97 8.57
C ALA A 32 -0.04 -14.46 8.32
N ARG A 33 -0.89 -15.08 7.48
CA ARG A 33 -0.88 -16.53 7.26
C ARG A 33 0.16 -17.04 6.26
N SER A 34 0.79 -16.15 5.49
CA SER A 34 1.75 -16.55 4.44
C SER A 34 2.98 -15.65 4.45
N ASP A 35 4.03 -16.16 5.09
CA ASP A 35 5.34 -15.50 5.15
C ASP A 35 5.87 -15.15 3.76
N ASP A 36 5.60 -15.98 2.75
CA ASP A 36 6.09 -15.73 1.39
C ASP A 36 5.34 -14.60 0.69
N LEU A 37 4.02 -14.47 0.90
CA LEU A 37 3.27 -13.32 0.42
C LEU A 37 3.67 -12.03 1.13
N LEU A 38 3.94 -12.10 2.44
CA LEU A 38 4.47 -10.95 3.19
C LEU A 38 5.83 -10.51 2.66
N LYS A 39 6.76 -11.45 2.40
CA LYS A 39 8.07 -11.15 1.80
C LYS A 39 7.92 -10.51 0.42
N LEU A 40 7.00 -11.01 -0.41
CA LEU A 40 6.73 -10.44 -1.73
C LEU A 40 6.23 -8.99 -1.62
N TYR A 41 5.26 -8.75 -0.72
CA TYR A 41 4.73 -7.41 -0.45
C TYR A 41 5.82 -6.46 0.07
N ALA A 42 6.62 -6.90 1.05
CA ALA A 42 7.74 -6.13 1.60
C ALA A 42 8.78 -5.76 0.53
N LYS A 43 9.13 -6.68 -0.37
CA LYS A 43 10.04 -6.42 -1.49
C LYS A 43 9.47 -5.38 -2.47
N GLY A 44 8.16 -5.36 -2.66
CA GLY A 44 7.46 -4.35 -3.44
C GLY A 44 7.53 -2.97 -2.78
N LYS A 45 7.20 -2.88 -1.49
CA LYS A 45 7.29 -1.64 -0.70
C LYS A 45 8.71 -1.03 -0.75
N GLN A 46 9.74 -1.85 -0.50
CA GLN A 46 11.13 -1.39 -0.43
C GLN A 46 11.61 -0.71 -1.73
N GLN A 47 11.18 -1.22 -2.88
CA GLN A 47 11.52 -0.66 -4.20
C GLN A 47 10.68 0.57 -4.59
N GLN A 48 9.63 0.86 -3.84
CA GLN A 48 8.82 2.07 -3.99
C GLN A 48 9.07 2.99 -2.79
N TRP A 49 8.05 3.14 -1.95
CA TRP A 49 8.08 3.87 -0.70
C TRP A 49 7.68 2.92 0.42
N ASP A 50 8.56 2.75 1.39
CA ASP A 50 8.36 1.89 2.55
C ASP A 50 8.36 2.72 3.83
N ALA A 51 7.17 2.89 4.40
CA ALA A 51 6.94 3.72 5.57
C ALA A 51 7.75 3.24 6.80
N GLU A 52 8.00 1.94 6.92
CA GLU A 52 8.74 1.36 8.06
C GLU A 52 10.20 1.82 8.09
N SER A 53 10.81 2.02 6.92
CA SER A 53 12.23 2.35 6.81
C SER A 53 12.51 3.80 6.40
N ARG A 54 11.54 4.48 5.78
CA ARG A 54 11.74 5.84 5.25
C ARG A 54 11.17 6.96 6.10
N ILE A 55 10.29 6.66 7.06
CA ILE A 55 9.81 7.64 8.04
C ILE A 55 10.56 7.40 9.34
N ASP A 56 11.12 8.47 9.91
CA ASP A 56 11.62 8.44 11.28
C ASP A 56 10.45 8.56 12.25
N TRP A 57 9.94 7.42 12.70
CA TRP A 57 8.85 7.34 13.67
C TRP A 57 9.25 7.69 15.09
N SER A 58 10.55 7.92 15.36
CA SER A 58 11.00 8.36 16.68
C SER A 58 10.77 9.86 16.91
N LEU A 59 10.50 10.62 15.84
CA LEU A 59 10.18 12.04 15.93
C LEU A 59 8.83 12.23 16.64
N GLU A 60 8.83 13.04 17.69
CA GLU A 60 7.61 13.43 18.39
C GLU A 60 6.80 14.37 17.50
N VAL A 61 5.52 14.02 17.30
CA VAL A 61 4.58 14.83 16.53
C VAL A 61 3.77 15.66 17.52
N ASP A 62 3.88 16.98 17.43
CA ASP A 62 3.02 17.91 18.16
C ASP A 62 1.64 17.97 17.44
N PRO A 63 0.54 17.52 18.08
CA PRO A 63 -0.78 17.57 17.46
C PRO A 63 -1.31 19.00 17.25
N GLU A 64 -0.81 19.97 18.01
CA GLU A 64 -1.20 21.39 17.94
C GLU A 64 -0.33 22.15 16.93
N ASP A 65 0.91 21.72 16.71
CA ASP A 65 1.81 22.26 15.69
C ASP A 65 2.53 21.17 14.87
N PRO A 66 1.81 20.44 14.00
CA PRO A 66 2.39 19.36 13.21
C PRO A 66 3.37 19.85 12.14
N MET A 67 3.32 21.14 11.80
CA MET A 67 4.20 21.74 10.78
C MET A 67 5.46 22.36 11.39
N GLN A 68 5.50 22.56 12.72
CA GLN A 68 6.59 23.22 13.44
C GLN A 68 6.97 24.57 12.81
N VAL A 69 5.96 25.29 12.32
CA VAL A 69 6.15 26.57 11.63
C VAL A 69 6.02 27.70 12.64
N ASP A 70 6.86 28.71 12.49
CA ASP A 70 6.82 29.88 13.38
C ASP A 70 5.45 30.55 13.31
N ASP A 71 4.83 30.82 14.47
CA ASP A 71 3.50 31.44 14.58
C ASP A 71 3.36 32.73 13.78
N SER A 72 4.45 33.46 13.49
CA SER A 72 4.44 34.67 12.67
C SER A 72 3.96 34.46 11.23
N VAL A 73 3.93 33.22 10.74
CA VAL A 73 3.33 32.91 9.43
C VAL A 73 1.81 32.96 9.46
N VAL A 74 1.19 32.87 10.63
CA VAL A 74 -0.25 32.94 10.81
C VAL A 74 -0.70 34.40 10.62
N PRO A 75 -1.65 34.71 9.72
CA PRO A 75 -2.07 36.10 9.47
C PRO A 75 -2.67 36.83 10.69
N LEU A 76 -3.12 36.08 11.70
CA LEU A 76 -3.66 36.60 12.95
C LEU A 76 -2.58 36.85 14.02
N PHE A 77 -1.32 36.54 13.72
CA PHE A 77 -0.23 36.73 14.67
C PHE A 77 -0.12 38.20 15.11
N GLY A 78 -0.15 38.44 16.42
CA GLY A 78 -0.04 39.78 17.01
C GLY A 78 -1.31 40.63 16.97
N THR A 79 -2.45 40.11 16.50
CA THR A 79 -3.73 40.83 16.66
C THR A 79 -4.18 40.83 18.12
N PRO A 80 -4.75 41.93 18.64
CA PRO A 80 -5.29 41.95 20.00
C PRO A 80 -6.45 40.95 20.15
N LEU A 81 -6.54 40.33 21.33
CA LEU A 81 -7.64 39.43 21.74
C LEU A 81 -8.96 40.18 21.91
#